data_AF-A0AAD9LII3-F1
#
_entry.id   AF-A0AAD9LII3-F1
#
_cell.length_a   1.000
_cell.length_b   1.000
_cell.length_c   1.000
_cell.angle_alpha   90.00
_cell.angle_beta   90.00
_cell.angle_gamma   90.00
#
_symmetry.space_group_name_H-M   'P 1'
#
loop_
_entity.id
_entity.type
_entity.pdbx_description
1 polymer ?
#
loop_
_entity_poly.entity_id
_entity_poly.type
_entity_poly.pdbx_seq_one_letter_code
_entity_poly.pdbx_strand_id
1 'polypeptide(L)'
;MEKLSHFDDLLNYCLDNRASLGKRDVIASLSYMRTLKNFSLSNGRFQEYTDFICSNLDMFKGNVHLLVHRFGVLGYNPALLRIYDSYLKDHVDTLGTKQLCLVSWSYARNNIYIQSLFERIAVAYFYRPDLWNLTDDSLLLWSFAKVERRVPQEIAALRNHILGTLDSLLQALHNPDSELDETCRRYLDSDRLFHCNVPHDICMSAKALAILVPRDKAAVKRIVEALLEMVGLSKLSLTAQGITSLWESLSLAGISDPALVNELCEVSRYLRLDHSFNSNMLVSILSSVHKLNVRDARIVYQIVHWLEKRAVQMHPPQMYNAICLLDAMGIYHEKAWKQLGVIVQKKGIDLELQDLRETYNIFKRNGKGNDRIFGILEHFLSCKEDLELYGPR
;
A
#
# COMPACT_ATOMS: atom_id res chain seq x y z
N MET A 1 -19.80 -3.31 -27.94
CA MET A 1 -20.09 -3.94 -26.64
C MET A 1 -20.93 -2.95 -25.86
N GLU A 2 -22.21 -3.25 -25.64
CA GLU A 2 -22.98 -2.53 -24.62
C GLU A 2 -22.19 -2.60 -23.31
N LYS A 3 -22.01 -1.45 -22.66
CA LYS A 3 -21.20 -1.37 -21.46
C LYS A 3 -21.99 -2.00 -20.31
N LEU A 4 -21.74 -3.28 -20.05
CA LEU A 4 -22.30 -3.99 -18.88
C LEU A 4 -22.01 -3.15 -17.64
N SER A 5 -23.04 -2.82 -16.88
CA SER A 5 -22.94 -1.87 -15.76
C SER A 5 -23.17 -2.52 -14.39
N HIS A 6 -23.77 -3.70 -14.36
CA HIS A 6 -24.01 -4.49 -13.16
C HIS A 6 -23.14 -5.74 -13.13
N PHE A 7 -22.73 -6.13 -11.93
CA PHE A 7 -21.87 -7.27 -11.69
C PHE A 7 -22.52 -8.59 -12.15
N ASP A 8 -23.82 -8.77 -11.87
CA ASP A 8 -24.56 -9.96 -12.28
C ASP A 8 -24.63 -10.14 -13.80
N ASP A 9 -24.81 -9.05 -14.56
CA ASP A 9 -24.88 -9.10 -16.02
C ASP A 9 -23.56 -9.61 -16.62
N LEU A 10 -22.42 -9.19 -16.07
CA LEU A 10 -21.10 -9.70 -16.48
C LEU A 10 -20.97 -11.19 -16.16
N LEU A 11 -21.37 -11.61 -14.96
CA LEU A 11 -21.29 -13.01 -14.57
C LEU A 11 -22.18 -13.90 -15.43
N ASN A 12 -23.41 -13.47 -15.69
CA ASN A 12 -24.34 -14.16 -16.59
C ASN A 12 -23.73 -14.30 -17.97
N TYR A 13 -23.25 -13.19 -18.56
CA TYR A 13 -22.59 -13.20 -19.86
C TYR A 13 -21.40 -14.18 -19.88
N CYS A 14 -20.53 -14.14 -18.87
CA CYS A 14 -19.37 -15.02 -18.81
C CYS A 14 -19.76 -16.50 -18.68
N LEU A 15 -20.77 -16.82 -17.86
CA LEU A 15 -21.24 -18.19 -17.66
C LEU A 15 -21.96 -18.74 -18.90
N ASP A 16 -22.82 -17.94 -19.52
CA ASP A 16 -23.58 -18.31 -20.71
C ASP A 16 -22.63 -18.54 -21.92
N ASN A 17 -21.51 -17.82 -21.96
CA ASN A 17 -20.50 -17.92 -23.03
C ASN A 17 -19.24 -18.69 -22.62
N ARG A 18 -19.27 -19.47 -21.54
CA ARG A 18 -18.08 -20.11 -20.95
C ARG A 18 -17.29 -21.00 -21.92
N ALA A 19 -17.98 -21.62 -22.87
CA ALA A 19 -17.36 -22.49 -23.88
C ALA A 19 -16.50 -21.71 -24.91
N SER A 20 -16.76 -20.41 -25.10
CA SER A 20 -16.01 -19.55 -26.02
C SER A 20 -15.02 -18.61 -25.34
N LEU A 21 -15.00 -18.55 -24.00
CA LEU A 21 -14.09 -17.65 -23.28
C LEU A 21 -12.65 -18.11 -23.41
N GLY A 22 -11.80 -17.24 -23.96
CA GLY A 22 -10.36 -17.42 -23.94
C GLY A 22 -9.71 -16.84 -22.68
N LYS A 23 -8.41 -17.11 -22.52
CA LYS A 23 -7.61 -16.59 -21.40
C LYS A 23 -7.71 -15.06 -21.25
N ARG A 24 -7.75 -14.33 -22.37
CA ARG A 24 -7.81 -12.86 -22.37
C ARG A 24 -9.16 -12.37 -21.87
N ASP A 25 -10.24 -13.04 -22.26
CA ASP A 25 -11.61 -12.71 -21.86
C ASP A 25 -11.79 -12.94 -20.37
N VAL A 26 -11.26 -14.05 -19.83
CA VAL A 26 -11.27 -14.30 -18.39
C VAL A 26 -10.52 -13.20 -17.63
N ILE A 27 -9.28 -12.88 -18.04
CA ILE A 27 -8.49 -11.83 -17.37
C ILE A 27 -9.18 -10.45 -17.48
N ALA A 28 -9.77 -10.13 -18.63
CA ALA A 28 -10.51 -8.90 -18.83
C ALA A 28 -11.75 -8.83 -17.94
N SER A 29 -12.54 -9.91 -17.87
CA SER A 29 -13.73 -9.98 -17.02
C SER A 29 -13.38 -9.73 -15.55
N LEU A 30 -12.38 -10.43 -14.99
CA LEU A 30 -11.94 -10.24 -13.62
C LEU A 30 -11.41 -8.82 -13.37
N SER A 31 -10.77 -8.20 -14.36
CA SER A 31 -10.29 -6.81 -14.26
C SER A 31 -11.45 -5.82 -14.20
N TYR A 32 -12.55 -6.12 -14.88
CA TYR A 32 -13.70 -5.22 -15.02
C TYR A 32 -14.62 -5.24 -13.80
N MET A 33 -14.71 -6.37 -13.09
CA MET A 33 -15.67 -6.62 -12.00
C MET A 33 -15.74 -5.52 -10.94
N ARG A 34 -14.60 -4.98 -10.47
CA ARG A 34 -14.59 -3.95 -9.42
C ARG A 34 -15.19 -2.61 -9.84
N THR A 35 -15.36 -2.40 -11.14
CA THR A 35 -15.95 -1.16 -11.68
C THR A 35 -17.47 -1.24 -11.80
N LEU A 36 -18.05 -2.43 -11.58
CA LEU A 36 -19.47 -2.70 -11.75
C LEU A 36 -20.27 -2.40 -10.48
N LYS A 37 -21.54 -2.02 -10.67
CA LYS A 37 -22.49 -1.85 -9.56
C LYS A 37 -22.78 -3.20 -8.91
N ASN A 38 -23.02 -3.17 -7.60
CA ASN A 38 -23.35 -4.35 -6.78
C ASN A 38 -22.29 -5.47 -6.81
N PHE A 39 -21.01 -5.11 -6.98
CA PHE A 39 -19.91 -6.07 -6.86
C PHE A 39 -19.95 -6.78 -5.51
N SER A 40 -20.01 -8.10 -5.52
CA SER A 40 -19.99 -8.92 -4.30
C SER A 40 -19.25 -10.24 -4.51
N LEU A 41 -18.24 -10.47 -3.66
CA LEU A 41 -17.50 -11.75 -3.64
C LEU A 41 -18.31 -12.91 -3.05
N SER A 42 -19.43 -12.63 -2.36
CA SER A 42 -20.33 -13.66 -1.82
C SER A 42 -21.41 -14.11 -2.81
N ASN A 43 -21.41 -13.57 -4.03
CA ASN A 43 -22.37 -13.92 -5.06
C ASN A 43 -22.18 -15.36 -5.54
N GLY A 44 -23.25 -16.18 -5.53
CA GLY A 44 -23.19 -17.58 -5.95
C GLY A 44 -22.76 -17.77 -7.42
N ARG A 45 -23.14 -16.85 -8.32
CA ARG A 45 -22.68 -16.91 -9.73
C ARG A 45 -21.20 -16.57 -9.88
N PHE A 46 -20.66 -15.73 -9.00
CA PHE A 46 -19.22 -15.48 -8.98
C PHE A 46 -18.44 -16.71 -8.52
N GLN A 47 -18.98 -17.46 -7.56
CA GLN A 47 -18.43 -18.75 -7.14
C GLN A 47 -18.46 -19.76 -8.30
N GLU A 48 -19.59 -19.91 -8.98
CA GLU A 48 -19.72 -20.79 -10.17
C GLU A 48 -18.73 -20.40 -11.27
N TYR A 49 -18.60 -19.11 -11.58
CA TYR A 49 -17.66 -18.64 -12.58
C TYR A 49 -16.21 -18.92 -12.17
N THR A 50 -15.90 -18.77 -10.88
CA THR A 50 -14.58 -19.12 -10.35
C THR A 50 -14.33 -20.62 -10.36
N ASP A 51 -15.34 -21.46 -10.14
CA ASP A 51 -15.25 -22.91 -10.28
C ASP A 51 -14.93 -23.32 -11.72
N PHE A 52 -15.58 -22.68 -12.69
CA PHE A 52 -15.23 -22.84 -14.10
C PHE A 52 -13.76 -22.47 -14.36
N ILE A 53 -13.31 -21.29 -13.93
CA ILE A 53 -11.94 -20.83 -14.16
C ILE A 53 -10.91 -21.79 -13.54
N CYS A 54 -11.09 -22.16 -12.26
CA CYS A 54 -10.17 -23.03 -11.54
C CYS A 54 -10.18 -24.47 -12.04
N SER A 55 -11.24 -24.92 -12.72
CA SER A 55 -11.28 -26.23 -13.38
C SER A 55 -10.56 -26.23 -14.74
N ASN A 56 -10.20 -25.06 -15.26
CA ASN A 56 -9.60 -24.87 -16.59
C ASN A 56 -8.25 -24.13 -16.53
N LEU A 57 -7.46 -24.33 -15.46
CA LEU A 57 -6.20 -23.62 -15.27
C LEU A 57 -5.17 -23.84 -16.38
N ASP A 58 -5.22 -24.99 -17.06
CA ASP A 58 -4.35 -25.32 -18.19
C ASP A 58 -4.48 -24.33 -19.36
N MET A 59 -5.58 -23.58 -19.47
CA MET A 59 -5.73 -22.55 -20.49
C MET A 59 -4.78 -21.36 -20.27
N PHE A 60 -4.27 -21.17 -19.04
CA PHE A 60 -3.38 -20.07 -18.68
C PHE A 60 -1.90 -20.42 -18.86
N LYS A 61 -1.51 -21.69 -18.66
CA LYS A 61 -0.11 -22.16 -18.73
C LYS A 61 0.85 -21.19 -18.01
N GLY A 62 1.94 -20.75 -18.65
CA GLY A 62 2.89 -19.76 -18.12
C GLY A 62 2.31 -18.35 -17.82
N ASN A 63 1.01 -18.12 -18.07
CA ASN A 63 0.31 -16.87 -17.74
C ASN A 63 -0.55 -16.97 -16.47
N VAL A 64 -0.45 -18.07 -15.71
CA VAL A 64 -1.21 -18.25 -14.45
C VAL A 64 -0.98 -17.10 -13.47
N HIS A 65 0.19 -16.48 -13.48
CA HIS A 65 0.52 -15.30 -12.66
C HIS A 65 -0.45 -14.11 -12.90
N LEU A 66 -0.98 -13.94 -14.11
CA LEU A 66 -1.99 -12.91 -14.39
C LEU A 66 -3.31 -13.22 -13.70
N LEU A 67 -3.70 -14.49 -13.69
CA LEU A 67 -4.92 -14.94 -13.02
C LEU A 67 -4.79 -14.77 -11.50
N VAL A 68 -3.68 -15.23 -10.94
CA VAL A 68 -3.30 -15.04 -9.53
C VAL A 68 -3.32 -13.56 -9.16
N HIS A 69 -2.72 -12.71 -9.99
CA HIS A 69 -2.76 -11.26 -9.79
C HIS A 69 -4.18 -10.69 -9.79
N ARG A 70 -5.07 -11.14 -10.70
CA ARG A 70 -6.46 -10.66 -10.73
C ARG A 70 -7.24 -11.07 -9.49
N PHE A 71 -7.16 -12.33 -9.07
CA PHE A 71 -7.77 -12.74 -7.80
C PHE A 71 -7.14 -12.03 -6.59
N GLY A 72 -5.83 -11.77 -6.66
CA GLY A 72 -5.10 -11.00 -5.67
C GLY A 72 -5.60 -9.56 -5.54
N VAL A 73 -5.91 -8.90 -6.66
CA VAL A 73 -6.53 -7.57 -6.71
C VAL A 73 -7.97 -7.63 -6.21
N LEU A 74 -8.75 -8.64 -6.61
CA LEU A 74 -10.15 -8.79 -6.21
C LEU A 74 -10.30 -9.00 -4.70
N GLY A 75 -9.35 -9.70 -4.08
CA GLY A 75 -9.43 -10.06 -2.67
C GLY A 75 -10.07 -11.43 -2.42
N TYR A 76 -10.01 -12.34 -3.40
CA TYR A 76 -10.74 -13.61 -3.33
C TYR A 76 -9.82 -14.79 -3.01
N ASN A 77 -9.64 -15.02 -1.72
CA ASN A 77 -8.73 -16.04 -1.17
C ASN A 77 -9.06 -17.48 -1.61
N PRO A 78 -10.34 -17.93 -1.71
CA PRO A 78 -10.64 -19.29 -2.12
C PRO A 78 -10.05 -19.67 -3.48
N ALA A 79 -10.07 -18.76 -4.46
CA ALA A 79 -9.45 -19.02 -5.76
C ALA A 79 -7.93 -19.14 -5.67
N LEU A 80 -7.28 -18.27 -4.88
CA LEU A 80 -5.83 -18.33 -4.70
C LEU A 80 -5.40 -19.69 -4.14
N LEU A 81 -6.07 -20.17 -3.09
CA LEU A 81 -5.78 -21.48 -2.50
C LEU A 81 -5.99 -22.62 -3.51
N ARG A 82 -7.10 -22.63 -4.25
CA ARG A 82 -7.35 -23.64 -5.29
C ARG A 82 -6.31 -23.62 -6.41
N ILE A 83 -5.86 -22.43 -6.84
CA ILE A 83 -4.80 -22.28 -7.84
C ILE A 83 -3.47 -22.81 -7.31
N TYR A 84 -3.17 -22.59 -6.02
CA TYR A 84 -1.99 -23.18 -5.39
C TYR A 84 -2.05 -24.72 -5.46
N ASP A 85 -3.12 -25.30 -4.92
CA ASP A 85 -3.25 -26.74 -4.77
C ASP A 85 -3.34 -27.49 -6.10
N SER A 86 -3.92 -26.88 -7.12
CA SER A 86 -4.19 -27.52 -8.41
C SER A 86 -3.11 -27.28 -9.45
N TYR A 87 -2.26 -26.25 -9.29
CA TYR A 87 -1.32 -25.85 -10.34
C TYR A 87 0.04 -25.38 -9.80
N LEU A 88 0.07 -24.34 -8.96
CA LEU A 88 1.35 -23.70 -8.60
C LEU A 88 2.25 -24.62 -7.78
N LYS A 89 1.70 -25.48 -6.92
CA LYS A 89 2.51 -26.42 -6.12
C LYS A 89 3.37 -27.36 -6.95
N ASP A 90 3.12 -27.50 -8.26
CA ASP A 90 3.93 -28.34 -9.16
C ASP A 90 4.68 -27.49 -10.20
N HIS A 91 4.19 -26.28 -10.50
CA HIS A 91 4.67 -25.47 -11.63
C HIS A 91 5.36 -24.15 -11.25
N VAL A 92 5.52 -23.81 -9.97
CA VAL A 92 6.21 -22.57 -9.54
C VAL A 92 7.57 -22.41 -10.18
N ASP A 93 8.35 -23.48 -10.25
CA ASP A 93 9.72 -23.43 -10.79
C ASP A 93 9.73 -23.21 -12.32
N THR A 94 8.58 -23.22 -13.00
CA THR A 94 8.51 -22.89 -14.44
C THR A 94 8.29 -21.41 -14.71
N LEU A 95 7.95 -20.62 -13.67
CA LEU A 95 7.60 -19.21 -13.79
C LEU A 95 8.85 -18.32 -13.84
N GLY A 96 8.84 -17.27 -14.65
CA GLY A 96 9.93 -16.27 -14.70
C GLY A 96 9.94 -15.32 -13.49
N THR A 97 11.03 -14.58 -13.29
CA THR A 97 11.28 -13.67 -12.14
C THR A 97 10.09 -12.75 -11.84
N LYS A 98 9.66 -11.95 -12.83
CA LYS A 98 8.48 -11.09 -12.72
C LYS A 98 7.20 -11.83 -12.33
N GLN A 99 7.02 -13.04 -12.84
CA GLN A 99 5.83 -13.85 -12.57
C GLN A 99 5.85 -14.36 -11.14
N LEU A 100 7.01 -14.79 -10.63
CA LEU A 100 7.21 -15.18 -9.24
C LEU A 100 6.91 -14.02 -8.28
N CYS A 101 7.40 -12.81 -8.58
CA CYS A 101 7.13 -11.63 -7.77
C CYS A 101 5.64 -11.26 -7.75
N LEU A 102 4.95 -11.35 -8.89
CA LEU A 102 3.49 -11.12 -8.93
C LEU A 102 2.69 -12.19 -8.17
N VAL A 103 3.11 -13.45 -8.22
CA VAL A 103 2.52 -14.52 -7.40
C VAL A 103 2.74 -14.21 -5.91
N SER A 104 3.97 -13.97 -5.50
CA SER A 104 4.33 -13.61 -4.12
C SER A 104 3.50 -12.44 -3.59
N TRP A 105 3.42 -11.36 -4.37
CA TRP A 105 2.62 -10.17 -4.04
C TRP A 105 1.14 -10.48 -3.87
N SER A 106 0.58 -11.30 -4.76
CA SER A 106 -0.86 -11.61 -4.74
C SER A 106 -1.26 -12.39 -3.50
N TYR A 107 -0.44 -13.35 -3.08
CA TYR A 107 -0.68 -14.13 -1.85
C TYR A 107 -0.45 -13.25 -0.62
N ALA A 108 0.67 -12.54 -0.56
CA ALA A 108 1.01 -11.67 0.56
C ALA A 108 -0.03 -10.56 0.78
N ARG A 109 -0.49 -9.91 -0.31
CA ARG A 109 -1.55 -8.90 -0.28
C ARG A 109 -2.81 -9.38 0.40
N ASN A 110 -3.14 -10.66 0.22
CA ASN A 110 -4.34 -11.29 0.75
C ASN A 110 -4.12 -11.96 2.12
N ASN A 111 -2.97 -11.68 2.74
CA ASN A 111 -2.53 -12.27 4.00
C ASN A 111 -2.50 -13.81 3.93
N ILE A 112 -2.21 -14.38 2.75
CA ILE A 112 -2.03 -15.82 2.57
C ILE A 112 -0.53 -16.11 2.61
N TYR A 113 -0.12 -16.91 3.59
CA TYR A 113 1.26 -17.40 3.71
C TYR A 113 1.28 -18.92 3.60
N ILE A 114 1.90 -19.42 2.54
CA ILE A 114 2.14 -20.85 2.31
C ILE A 114 3.65 -21.04 2.26
N GLN A 115 4.22 -21.62 3.32
CA GLN A 115 5.67 -21.68 3.50
C GLN A 115 6.39 -22.30 2.28
N SER A 116 5.93 -23.47 1.80
CA SER A 116 6.51 -24.15 0.64
C SER A 116 6.45 -23.33 -0.65
N LEU A 117 5.41 -22.51 -0.84
CA LEU A 117 5.30 -21.62 -1.99
C LEU A 117 6.37 -20.52 -1.92
N PHE A 118 6.50 -19.86 -0.77
CA PHE A 118 7.45 -18.77 -0.58
C PHE A 118 8.91 -19.26 -0.59
N GLU A 119 9.19 -20.44 -0.06
CA GLU A 119 10.51 -21.07 -0.14
C GLU A 119 10.89 -21.38 -1.59
N ARG A 120 9.98 -21.96 -2.38
CA ARG A 120 10.24 -22.24 -3.80
C ARG A 120 10.36 -20.99 -4.65
N ILE A 121 9.54 -19.96 -4.38
CA ILE A 121 9.69 -18.65 -5.00
C ILE A 121 11.08 -18.08 -4.72
N ALA A 122 11.53 -18.11 -3.46
CA ALA A 122 12.84 -17.60 -3.09
C ALA A 122 13.96 -18.39 -3.81
N VAL A 123 13.91 -19.72 -3.77
CA VAL A 123 14.88 -20.57 -4.50
C VAL A 123 14.87 -20.22 -6.00
N ALA A 124 13.71 -20.21 -6.65
CA ALA A 124 13.63 -19.92 -8.07
C ALA A 124 14.11 -18.49 -8.42
N TYR A 125 13.91 -17.51 -7.53
CA TYR A 125 14.36 -16.13 -7.72
C TYR A 125 15.88 -15.99 -7.56
N PHE A 126 16.42 -16.46 -6.43
CA PHE A 126 17.83 -16.23 -6.09
C PHE A 126 18.81 -17.12 -6.86
N TYR A 127 18.38 -18.30 -7.35
CA TYR A 127 19.21 -19.17 -8.19
C TYR A 127 19.15 -18.81 -9.68
N ARG A 128 18.41 -17.76 -10.06
CA ARG A 128 18.37 -17.21 -11.43
C ARG A 128 19.01 -15.83 -11.43
N PRO A 129 20.34 -15.73 -11.63
CA PRO A 129 21.06 -14.46 -11.60
C PRO A 129 20.66 -13.52 -12.76
N ASP A 130 19.95 -14.03 -13.75
CA ASP A 130 19.56 -13.27 -14.92
C ASP A 130 18.48 -12.23 -14.55
N LEU A 131 18.89 -10.96 -14.51
CA LEU A 131 18.02 -9.78 -14.63
C LEU A 131 17.21 -9.37 -13.39
N TRP A 132 17.87 -9.31 -12.22
CA TRP A 132 17.29 -8.57 -11.10
C TRP A 132 17.05 -7.11 -11.49
N ASN A 133 15.93 -6.58 -11.04
CA ASN A 133 15.54 -5.20 -11.27
C ASN A 133 14.75 -4.67 -10.07
N LEU A 134 14.76 -3.35 -9.90
CA LEU A 134 14.16 -2.68 -8.74
C LEU A 134 12.67 -2.98 -8.61
N THR A 135 11.93 -3.11 -9.71
CA THR A 135 10.49 -3.41 -9.66
C THR A 135 10.25 -4.81 -9.07
N ASP A 136 10.96 -5.82 -9.53
CA ASP A 136 10.81 -7.19 -9.04
C ASP A 136 11.33 -7.33 -7.59
N ASP A 137 12.46 -6.70 -7.25
CA ASP A 137 13.01 -6.70 -5.90
C ASP A 137 12.06 -6.03 -4.90
N SER A 138 11.51 -4.87 -5.27
CA SER A 138 10.60 -4.12 -4.41
C SER A 138 9.29 -4.89 -4.15
N LEU A 139 8.76 -5.56 -5.18
CA LEU A 139 7.59 -6.43 -5.04
C LEU A 139 7.89 -7.62 -4.12
N LEU A 140 9.04 -8.26 -4.28
CA LEU A 140 9.41 -9.42 -3.47
C LEU A 140 9.67 -9.03 -2.00
N LEU A 141 10.45 -7.96 -1.77
CA LEU A 141 10.68 -7.40 -0.44
C LEU A 141 9.38 -7.00 0.24
N TRP A 142 8.50 -6.30 -0.47
CA TRP A 142 7.19 -5.92 0.06
C TRP A 142 6.37 -7.14 0.45
N SER A 143 6.38 -8.18 -0.38
CA SER A 143 5.66 -9.43 -0.12
C SER A 143 6.20 -10.10 1.13
N PHE A 144 7.52 -10.21 1.28
CA PHE A 144 8.16 -10.77 2.47
C PHE A 144 7.84 -9.96 3.73
N ALA A 145 7.89 -8.62 3.65
CA ALA A 145 7.52 -7.75 4.76
C ALA A 145 6.05 -7.94 5.17
N LYS A 146 5.16 -8.11 4.18
CA LYS A 146 3.72 -8.24 4.40
C LYS A 146 3.32 -9.55 5.09
N VAL A 147 4.04 -10.65 4.83
CA VAL A 147 3.85 -11.94 5.52
C VAL A 147 4.87 -12.19 6.63
N GLU A 148 5.64 -11.17 7.00
CA GLU A 148 6.68 -11.23 8.04
C GLU A 148 7.73 -12.34 7.82
N ARG A 149 8.02 -12.70 6.57
CA ARG A 149 9.07 -13.66 6.22
C ARG A 149 10.43 -13.02 6.41
N ARG A 150 11.16 -13.43 7.46
CA ARG A 150 12.49 -12.90 7.80
C ARG A 150 13.61 -13.91 7.56
N VAL A 151 14.08 -14.00 6.31
CA VAL A 151 15.26 -14.80 5.97
C VAL A 151 16.46 -13.88 5.68
N PRO A 152 17.44 -13.80 6.61
CA PRO A 152 18.48 -12.77 6.57
C PRO A 152 19.31 -12.74 5.29
N GLN A 153 19.64 -13.90 4.72
CA GLN A 153 20.47 -13.98 3.51
C GLN A 153 19.74 -13.41 2.28
N GLU A 154 18.47 -13.77 2.11
CA GLU A 154 17.61 -13.27 1.03
C GLU A 154 17.40 -11.76 1.14
N ILE A 155 17.11 -11.27 2.36
CA ILE A 155 16.91 -9.84 2.63
C ILE A 155 18.21 -9.07 2.37
N ALA A 156 19.35 -9.59 2.82
CA ALA A 156 20.65 -8.97 2.60
C ALA A 156 21.00 -8.90 1.11
N ALA A 157 20.70 -9.95 0.34
CA ALA A 157 20.94 -9.98 -1.09
C ALA A 157 20.13 -8.90 -1.83
N LEU A 158 18.81 -8.82 -1.59
CA LEU A 158 17.95 -7.80 -2.18
C LEU A 158 18.38 -6.38 -1.78
N ARG A 159 18.65 -6.16 -0.49
CA ARG A 159 19.16 -4.88 0.03
C ARG A 159 20.45 -4.46 -0.66
N ASN A 160 21.41 -5.37 -0.81
CA ASN A 160 22.69 -5.08 -1.42
C ASN A 160 22.53 -4.75 -2.92
N HIS A 161 21.63 -5.44 -3.63
CA HIS A 161 21.34 -5.13 -5.02
C HIS A 161 20.70 -3.74 -5.19
N ILE A 162 19.75 -3.38 -4.32
CA ILE A 162 19.13 -2.04 -4.33
C ILE A 162 20.18 -0.95 -4.07
N LEU A 163 21.03 -1.13 -3.05
CA LEU A 163 22.11 -0.18 -2.74
C LEU A 163 23.11 -0.05 -3.90
N GLY A 164 23.55 -1.17 -4.49
CA GLY A 164 24.44 -1.14 -5.64
C GLY A 164 23.82 -0.46 -6.86
N THR A 165 22.52 -0.69 -7.10
CA THR A 165 21.79 -0.01 -8.18
C THR A 165 21.70 1.50 -7.93
N LEU A 166 21.40 1.91 -6.69
CA LEU A 166 21.39 3.32 -6.29
C LEU A 166 22.75 4.00 -6.45
N ASP A 167 23.83 3.33 -6.03
CA ASP A 167 25.19 3.84 -6.16
C ASP A 167 25.56 4.04 -7.64
N SER A 168 25.25 3.08 -8.52
CA SER A 168 25.43 3.21 -9.98
C SER A 168 24.62 4.38 -10.56
N LEU A 169 23.33 4.49 -10.20
CA LEU A 169 22.46 5.57 -10.69
C LEU A 169 22.97 6.94 -10.25
N LEU A 170 23.33 7.11 -8.98
CA LEU A 170 23.89 8.37 -8.48
C LEU A 170 25.20 8.72 -9.18
N GLN A 171 26.09 7.76 -9.40
CA GLN A 171 27.34 7.98 -10.13
C GLN A 171 27.08 8.47 -11.55
N ALA A 172 26.10 7.89 -12.26
CA ALA A 172 25.73 8.27 -13.62
C ALA A 172 25.05 9.65 -13.69
N LEU A 173 24.34 10.07 -12.64
CA LEU A 173 23.70 11.38 -12.53
C LEU A 173 24.69 12.49 -12.16
N HIS A 174 25.66 12.20 -11.30
CA HIS A 174 26.73 13.14 -10.95
C HIS A 174 27.74 13.36 -12.08
N ASN A 175 27.89 12.37 -12.96
CA ASN A 175 28.82 12.44 -14.11
C ASN A 175 28.05 12.25 -15.43
N PRO A 176 27.32 13.27 -15.92
CA PRO A 176 26.50 13.16 -17.12
C PRO A 176 27.29 12.72 -18.37
N ASP A 177 28.57 13.10 -18.45
CA ASP A 177 29.44 12.80 -19.59
C ASP A 177 30.02 11.37 -19.57
N SER A 178 29.86 10.64 -18.48
CA SER A 178 30.37 9.25 -18.38
C SER A 178 29.55 8.28 -19.24
N GLU A 179 30.12 7.14 -19.61
CA GLU A 179 29.30 6.07 -20.20
C GLU A 179 28.39 5.44 -19.13
N LEU A 180 27.16 5.10 -19.50
CA LEU A 180 26.28 4.31 -18.63
C LEU A 180 26.83 2.90 -18.48
N ASP A 181 26.95 2.42 -17.25
CA ASP A 181 27.19 1.01 -16.97
C ASP A 181 25.95 0.15 -17.35
N GLU A 182 26.10 -1.17 -17.30
CA GLU A 182 25.00 -2.09 -17.63
C GLU A 182 23.77 -1.89 -16.73
N THR A 183 23.99 -1.59 -15.45
CA THR A 183 22.93 -1.37 -14.46
C THR A 183 22.10 -0.14 -14.84
N CYS A 184 22.75 0.99 -15.10
CA CYS A 184 22.10 2.24 -15.42
C CYS A 184 21.35 2.19 -16.75
N ARG A 185 21.86 1.47 -17.77
CA ARG A 185 21.16 1.27 -19.05
C ARG A 185 19.81 0.56 -18.92
N ARG A 186 19.52 -0.07 -17.76
CA ARG A 186 18.21 -0.69 -17.48
C ARG A 186 17.17 0.31 -17.01
N TYR A 187 17.56 1.52 -16.64
CA TYR A 187 16.67 2.51 -16.01
C TYR A 187 16.72 3.88 -16.70
N LEU A 188 17.87 4.23 -17.28
CA LEU A 188 18.16 5.50 -17.93
C LEU A 188 18.32 5.30 -19.44
N ASP A 189 17.77 6.24 -20.20
CA ASP A 189 18.11 6.39 -21.63
C ASP A 189 19.44 7.15 -21.82
N SER A 190 19.82 7.37 -23.09
CA SER A 190 21.03 8.11 -23.46
C SER A 190 21.06 9.53 -22.89
N ASP A 191 19.88 10.13 -22.68
CA ASP A 191 19.71 11.50 -22.21
C ASP A 191 19.59 11.56 -20.68
N ARG A 192 19.87 10.46 -19.98
CA ARG A 192 19.77 10.32 -18.52
C ARG A 192 18.36 10.52 -17.98
N LEU A 193 17.35 10.24 -18.79
CA LEU A 193 15.97 10.26 -18.36
C LEU A 193 15.53 8.86 -17.93
N PHE A 194 14.82 8.80 -16.81
CA PHE A 194 14.25 7.55 -16.32
C PHE A 194 13.06 7.12 -17.17
N HIS A 195 13.09 5.90 -17.71
CA HIS A 195 11.98 5.33 -18.48
C HIS A 195 11.10 4.37 -17.65
N CYS A 196 11.30 4.32 -16.33
CA CYS A 196 10.53 3.50 -15.38
C CYS A 196 10.43 4.19 -14.01
N ASN A 197 9.55 3.68 -13.14
CA ASN A 197 9.21 4.34 -11.88
C ASN A 197 10.16 3.97 -10.73
N VAL A 198 11.45 4.21 -10.94
CA VAL A 198 12.52 3.94 -9.98
C VAL A 198 12.24 4.53 -8.59
N PRO A 199 11.76 5.78 -8.43
CA PRO A 199 11.48 6.33 -7.11
C PRO A 199 10.42 5.53 -6.34
N HIS A 200 9.37 5.05 -7.01
CA HIS A 200 8.35 4.23 -6.36
C HIS A 200 8.91 2.92 -5.83
N ASP A 201 9.68 2.22 -6.65
CA ASP A 201 10.26 0.91 -6.31
C ASP A 201 11.21 1.02 -5.10
N ILE A 202 12.02 2.09 -5.04
CA ILE A 202 12.91 2.34 -3.91
C ILE A 202 12.14 2.74 -2.66
N CYS A 203 11.12 3.60 -2.75
CA CYS A 203 10.26 3.95 -1.61
C CYS A 203 9.64 2.70 -0.97
N MET A 204 9.11 1.79 -1.80
CA MET A 204 8.49 0.55 -1.35
C MET A 204 9.52 -0.39 -0.71
N SER A 205 10.71 -0.48 -1.29
CA SER A 205 11.82 -1.27 -0.75
C SER A 205 12.33 -0.75 0.59
N ALA A 206 12.49 0.57 0.74
CA ALA A 206 12.90 1.19 1.99
C ALA A 206 11.93 0.86 3.13
N LYS A 207 10.62 0.94 2.86
CA LYS A 207 9.57 0.58 3.84
C LYS A 207 9.63 -0.89 4.19
N ALA A 208 9.74 -1.76 3.18
CA ALA A 208 9.80 -3.20 3.39
C ALA A 208 11.03 -3.60 4.24
N LEU A 209 12.19 -3.00 3.97
CA LEU A 209 13.41 -3.21 4.75
C LEU A 209 13.27 -2.70 6.19
N ALA A 210 12.62 -1.55 6.39
CA ALA A 210 12.36 -1.05 7.74
C ALA A 210 11.45 -1.98 8.58
N ILE A 211 10.56 -2.74 7.93
CA ILE A 211 9.74 -3.78 8.58
C ILE A 211 10.55 -5.05 8.87
N LEU A 212 11.33 -5.50 7.90
CA LEU A 212 12.03 -6.79 7.95
C LEU A 212 13.30 -6.75 8.81
N VAL A 213 14.04 -5.65 8.74
CA VAL A 213 15.33 -5.43 9.42
C VAL A 213 15.35 -4.06 10.13
N PRO A 214 14.44 -3.79 11.09
CA PRO A 214 14.31 -2.48 11.75
C PRO A 214 15.58 -2.03 12.51
N ARG A 215 16.49 -2.97 12.82
CA ARG A 215 17.77 -2.69 13.47
C ARG A 215 18.86 -2.23 12.51
N ASP A 216 18.71 -2.50 11.21
CA ASP A 216 19.65 -2.04 10.17
C ASP A 216 19.32 -0.61 9.74
N LYS A 217 19.41 0.31 10.71
CA LYS A 217 19.10 1.72 10.51
C LYS A 217 20.01 2.36 9.47
N ALA A 218 21.27 1.92 9.40
CA ALA A 218 22.26 2.45 8.48
C ALA A 218 21.86 2.19 7.02
N ALA A 219 21.44 0.96 6.70
CA ALA A 219 21.01 0.65 5.34
C ALA A 219 19.72 1.40 4.97
N VAL A 220 18.71 1.40 5.85
CA VAL A 220 17.45 2.13 5.59
C VAL A 220 17.73 3.62 5.40
N LYS A 221 18.56 4.22 6.26
CA LYS A 221 18.98 5.63 6.15
C LYS A 221 19.65 5.90 4.80
N ARG A 222 20.66 5.10 4.42
CA ARG A 222 21.38 5.27 3.16
C ARG A 222 20.48 5.15 1.94
N ILE A 223 19.53 4.21 1.93
CA ILE A 223 18.57 4.07 0.83
C ILE A 223 17.70 5.32 0.69
N VAL A 224 17.20 5.86 1.80
CA VAL A 224 16.35 7.07 1.76
C VAL A 224 17.15 8.30 1.33
N GLU A 225 18.36 8.49 1.86
CA GLU A 225 19.26 9.58 1.46
C GLU A 225 19.58 9.52 -0.03
N ALA A 226 20.03 8.35 -0.52
CA ALA A 226 20.37 8.15 -1.93
C ALA A 226 19.16 8.38 -2.86
N LEU A 227 17.96 7.96 -2.44
CA LEU A 227 16.74 8.22 -3.19
C LEU A 227 16.44 9.73 -3.28
N LEU A 228 16.49 10.45 -2.16
CA LEU A 228 16.16 11.88 -2.15
C LEU A 228 17.17 12.68 -2.97
N GLU A 229 18.46 12.33 -2.88
CA GLU A 229 19.51 12.88 -3.72
C GLU A 229 19.25 12.62 -5.22
N MET A 230 18.96 11.37 -5.59
CA MET A 230 18.62 10.99 -6.98
C MET A 230 17.41 11.77 -7.50
N VAL A 231 16.36 11.88 -6.68
CA VAL A 231 15.16 12.65 -7.02
C VAL A 231 15.49 14.13 -7.24
N GLY A 232 16.37 14.70 -6.41
CA GLY A 232 16.86 16.07 -6.53
C GLY A 232 17.66 16.32 -7.82
N LEU A 233 18.64 15.46 -8.11
CA LEU A 233 19.49 15.56 -9.30
C LEU A 233 18.68 15.44 -10.59
N SER A 234 17.75 14.48 -10.65
CA SER A 234 16.93 14.21 -11.84
C SER A 234 15.64 15.01 -11.90
N LYS A 235 15.36 15.88 -10.92
CA LYS A 235 14.11 16.65 -10.80
C LYS A 235 12.86 15.77 -10.89
N LEU A 236 12.93 14.56 -10.37
CA LEU A 236 11.79 13.65 -10.32
C LEU A 236 10.79 14.11 -9.26
N SER A 237 9.56 13.61 -9.35
CA SER A 237 8.57 13.82 -8.31
C SER A 237 8.32 12.53 -7.55
N LEU A 238 8.14 12.65 -6.23
CA LEU A 238 7.66 11.56 -5.40
C LEU A 238 6.14 11.60 -5.32
N THR A 239 5.51 10.46 -5.55
CA THR A 239 4.06 10.29 -5.35
C THR A 239 3.71 10.38 -3.86
N ALA A 240 2.46 10.69 -3.53
CA ALA A 240 1.99 10.67 -2.13
C ALA A 240 2.22 9.32 -1.45
N GLN A 241 2.07 8.21 -2.19
CA GLN A 241 2.39 6.87 -1.68
C GLN A 241 3.88 6.73 -1.38
N GLY A 242 4.76 7.21 -2.26
CA GLY A 242 6.20 7.20 -2.05
C GLY A 242 6.60 7.97 -0.79
N ILE A 243 6.12 9.22 -0.66
CA ILE A 243 6.37 10.07 0.52
C ILE A 243 5.87 9.40 1.81
N THR A 244 4.68 8.77 1.77
CA THR A 244 4.13 8.01 2.91
C THR A 244 5.07 6.88 3.32
N SER A 245 5.54 6.09 2.34
CA SER A 245 6.48 4.99 2.59
C SER A 245 7.80 5.48 3.21
N LEU A 246 8.31 6.65 2.82
CA LEU A 246 9.54 7.21 3.42
C LEU A 246 9.32 7.63 4.88
N TRP A 247 8.21 8.30 5.19
CA TRP A 247 7.87 8.63 6.58
C TRP A 247 7.75 7.38 7.45
N GLU A 248 7.06 6.35 6.95
CA GLU A 248 6.93 5.08 7.64
C GLU A 248 8.28 4.38 7.80
N SER A 249 9.16 4.44 6.79
CA SER A 249 10.51 3.85 6.84
C SER A 249 11.35 4.43 7.98
N LEU A 250 11.41 5.78 8.06
CA LEU A 250 12.11 6.47 9.14
C LEU A 250 11.51 6.13 10.50
N SER A 251 10.18 6.10 10.59
CA SER A 251 9.46 5.84 11.84
C SER A 251 9.62 4.40 12.34
N LEU A 252 9.61 3.42 11.44
CA LEU A 252 9.79 2.00 11.74
C LEU A 252 11.23 1.71 12.18
N ALA A 253 12.21 2.27 11.47
CA ALA A 253 13.64 2.14 11.83
C ALA A 253 14.06 3.04 13.00
N GLY A 254 13.22 4.01 13.41
CA GLY A 254 13.55 4.99 14.45
C GLY A 254 14.76 5.85 14.03
N ILE A 255 14.69 6.41 12.82
CA ILE A 255 15.68 7.33 12.25
C ILE A 255 15.13 8.75 12.40
N SER A 256 15.82 9.57 13.20
CA SER A 256 15.45 10.96 13.50
C SER A 256 16.57 11.94 13.13
N ASP A 257 17.34 11.60 12.09
CA ASP A 257 18.42 12.45 11.59
C ASP A 257 17.86 13.82 11.13
N PRO A 258 18.32 14.95 11.70
CA PRO A 258 17.72 16.26 11.40
C PRO A 258 17.81 16.69 9.94
N ALA A 259 18.91 16.37 9.24
CA ALA A 259 19.09 16.75 7.85
C ALA A 259 18.12 15.96 6.95
N LEU A 260 18.04 14.66 7.16
CA LEU A 260 17.13 13.77 6.43
C LEU A 260 15.65 14.12 6.69
N VAL A 261 15.29 14.39 7.94
CA VAL A 261 13.93 14.82 8.31
C VAL A 261 13.58 16.15 7.65
N ASN A 262 14.51 17.10 7.61
CA ASN A 262 14.31 18.39 6.96
C ASN A 262 14.06 18.25 5.45
N GLU A 263 14.82 17.39 4.78
CA GLU A 263 14.64 17.10 3.35
C GLU A 263 13.29 16.40 3.08
N LEU A 264 12.92 15.43 3.92
CA LEU A 264 11.63 14.76 3.80
C LEU A 264 10.45 15.72 4.04
N CYS A 265 10.59 16.70 4.94
CA CYS A 265 9.61 17.77 5.12
C CYS A 265 9.49 18.67 3.87
N GLU A 266 10.59 18.89 3.14
CA GLU A 266 10.58 19.68 1.90
C GLU A 266 9.81 18.98 0.79
N VAL A 267 10.12 17.71 0.51
CA VAL A 267 9.40 16.93 -0.52
C VAL A 267 7.93 16.71 -0.14
N SER A 268 7.61 16.68 1.16
CA SER A 268 6.23 16.55 1.62
C SER A 268 5.34 17.75 1.27
N ARG A 269 5.90 18.93 0.91
CA ARG A 269 5.12 20.11 0.55
C ARG A 269 4.17 19.89 -0.63
N TYR A 270 4.48 18.89 -1.47
CA TYR A 270 3.71 18.55 -2.67
C TYR A 270 2.47 17.70 -2.37
N LEU A 271 2.33 17.14 -1.16
CA LEU A 271 1.19 16.31 -0.78
C LEU A 271 -0.17 17.00 -1.00
N ARG A 272 -0.27 18.32 -0.75
CA ARG A 272 -1.51 19.09 -1.03
C ARG A 272 -1.92 19.12 -2.50
N LEU A 273 -0.96 18.97 -3.42
CA LEU A 273 -1.20 19.02 -4.86
C LEU A 273 -1.54 17.62 -5.42
N ASP A 274 -1.26 16.56 -4.66
CA ASP A 274 -1.51 15.19 -5.08
C ASP A 274 -2.97 14.80 -4.78
N HIS A 275 -3.71 14.46 -5.84
CA HIS A 275 -5.11 14.02 -5.75
C HIS A 275 -5.23 12.58 -5.22
N SER A 276 -4.15 11.78 -5.30
CA SER A 276 -4.10 10.42 -4.76
C SER A 276 -3.90 10.37 -3.24
N PHE A 277 -3.46 11.49 -2.63
CA PHE A 277 -3.26 11.60 -1.19
C PHE A 277 -4.59 11.48 -0.43
N ASN A 278 -4.73 10.40 0.35
CA ASN A 278 -5.96 9.97 1.01
C ASN A 278 -5.80 9.82 2.53
N SER A 279 -6.90 9.49 3.22
CA SER A 279 -6.96 9.40 4.68
C SER A 279 -6.03 8.35 5.29
N ASN A 280 -5.82 7.20 4.63
CA ASN A 280 -4.87 6.19 5.11
C ASN A 280 -3.45 6.74 5.12
N MET A 281 -3.04 7.36 4.01
CA MET A 281 -1.72 7.97 3.88
C MET A 281 -1.52 9.09 4.91
N LEU A 282 -2.54 9.94 5.11
CA LEU A 282 -2.49 11.00 6.12
C LEU A 282 -2.25 10.45 7.52
N VAL A 283 -2.98 9.42 7.92
CA VAL A 283 -2.84 8.82 9.25
C VAL A 283 -1.48 8.13 9.41
N SER A 284 -0.99 7.43 8.38
CA SER A 284 0.37 6.84 8.38
C SER A 284 1.45 7.90 8.56
N ILE A 285 1.36 9.02 7.83
CA ILE A 285 2.30 10.14 7.95
C ILE A 285 2.19 10.79 9.34
N LEU A 286 0.97 11.09 9.80
CA LEU A 286 0.73 11.71 11.10
C LEU A 286 1.27 10.84 12.25
N SER A 287 1.04 9.52 12.19
CA SER A 287 1.60 8.57 13.15
C SER A 287 3.12 8.54 13.10
N SER A 288 3.70 8.60 11.89
CA SER A 288 5.15 8.57 11.69
C SER A 288 5.82 9.81 12.27
N VAL A 289 5.27 10.99 11.96
CA VAL A 289 5.70 12.30 12.44
C VAL A 289 5.56 12.40 13.96
N HIS A 290 4.45 11.91 14.52
CA HIS A 290 4.25 11.83 15.97
C HIS A 290 5.32 10.97 16.65
N LYS A 291 5.54 9.74 16.16
CA LYS A 291 6.52 8.81 16.73
C LYS A 291 7.96 9.33 16.63
N LEU A 292 8.28 10.08 15.58
CA LEU A 292 9.58 10.73 15.39
C LEU A 292 9.69 12.09 16.10
N ASN A 293 8.63 12.55 16.76
CA ASN A 293 8.52 13.87 17.41
C ASN A 293 8.86 15.04 16.46
N VAL A 294 8.43 14.95 15.19
CA VAL A 294 8.65 16.00 14.20
C VAL A 294 7.53 17.04 14.31
N ARG A 295 7.91 18.32 14.44
CA ARG A 295 6.97 19.46 14.57
C ARG A 295 7.14 20.50 13.47
N ASP A 296 7.72 20.12 12.33
CA ASP A 296 7.97 21.03 11.22
C ASP A 296 6.66 21.57 10.62
N ALA A 297 6.60 22.90 10.44
CA ALA A 297 5.40 23.57 9.95
C ALA A 297 4.98 23.12 8.53
N ARG A 298 5.93 22.68 7.68
CA ARG A 298 5.63 22.26 6.30
C ARG A 298 4.74 21.03 6.30
N ILE A 299 5.06 20.02 7.10
CA ILE A 299 4.29 18.77 7.16
C ILE A 299 3.00 18.96 7.96
N VAL A 300 3.04 19.70 9.07
CA VAL A 300 1.84 20.04 9.85
C VAL A 300 0.83 20.78 8.97
N TYR A 301 1.28 21.72 8.14
CA TYR A 301 0.41 22.42 7.18
C TYR A 301 -0.28 21.46 6.21
N GLN A 302 0.43 20.46 5.66
CA GLN A 302 -0.19 19.50 4.74
C GLN A 302 -1.29 18.69 5.40
N ILE A 303 -1.05 18.24 6.64
CA ILE A 303 -2.00 17.46 7.43
C ILE A 303 -3.26 18.29 7.70
N VAL A 304 -3.11 19.51 8.25
CA VAL A 304 -4.28 20.35 8.58
C VAL A 304 -5.03 20.82 7.33
N HIS A 305 -4.31 21.10 6.23
CA HIS A 305 -4.92 21.48 4.96
C HIS A 305 -5.76 20.34 4.38
N TRP A 306 -5.25 19.11 4.40
CA TRP A 306 -6.01 17.95 3.93
C TRP A 306 -7.26 17.75 4.79
N LEU A 307 -7.15 17.84 6.12
CA LEU A 307 -8.30 17.72 7.02
C LEU A 307 -9.35 18.81 6.77
N GLU A 308 -8.93 20.06 6.57
CA GLU A 308 -9.85 21.15 6.23
C GLU A 308 -10.64 20.87 4.93
N LYS A 309 -10.00 20.26 3.92
CA LYS A 309 -10.60 20.10 2.58
C LYS A 309 -11.29 18.76 2.36
N ARG A 310 -10.81 17.70 3.01
CA ARG A 310 -11.13 16.31 2.64
C ARG A 310 -11.48 15.42 3.84
N ALA A 311 -11.50 15.93 5.09
CA ALA A 311 -11.82 15.09 6.26
C ALA A 311 -13.15 14.32 6.14
N VAL A 312 -14.15 14.86 5.46
CA VAL A 312 -15.43 14.19 5.20
C VAL A 312 -15.29 12.81 4.52
N GLN A 313 -14.19 12.59 3.78
CA GLN A 313 -13.87 11.35 3.09
C GLN A 313 -13.29 10.27 4.01
N MET A 314 -12.89 10.60 5.25
CA MET A 314 -12.28 9.64 6.16
C MET A 314 -13.27 8.56 6.59
N HIS A 315 -12.75 7.36 6.84
CA HIS A 315 -13.46 6.29 7.53
C HIS A 315 -13.32 6.48 9.06
N PRO A 316 -14.25 5.94 9.86
CA PRO A 316 -14.26 6.14 11.31
C PRO A 316 -12.93 5.82 12.01
N PRO A 317 -12.24 4.68 11.76
CA PRO A 317 -10.97 4.40 12.44
C PRO A 317 -9.87 5.40 12.11
N GLN A 318 -9.83 5.89 10.86
CA GLN A 318 -8.84 6.89 10.45
C GLN A 318 -9.13 8.25 11.10
N MET A 319 -10.42 8.62 11.18
CA MET A 319 -10.87 9.85 11.84
C MET A 319 -10.46 9.82 13.31
N TYR A 320 -10.77 8.74 14.02
CA TYR A 320 -10.40 8.55 15.41
C TYR A 320 -8.90 8.67 15.63
N ASN A 321 -8.11 7.90 14.87
CA ASN A 321 -6.64 7.93 14.96
C ASN A 321 -6.08 9.33 14.72
N ALA A 322 -6.62 10.07 13.74
CA ALA A 322 -6.17 11.44 13.49
C ALA A 322 -6.48 12.38 14.67
N ILE A 323 -7.65 12.25 15.30
CA ILE A 323 -8.06 13.05 16.46
C ILE A 323 -7.12 12.81 17.63
N CYS A 324 -6.87 11.54 17.99
CA CYS A 324 -5.97 11.18 19.09
C CYS A 324 -4.54 11.68 18.84
N LEU A 325 -4.00 11.49 17.63
CA LEU A 325 -2.65 11.92 17.29
C LEU A 325 -2.51 13.45 17.28
N LEU A 326 -3.48 14.19 16.74
CA LEU A 326 -3.45 15.65 16.74
C LEU A 326 -3.52 16.22 18.16
N ASP A 327 -4.36 15.64 19.02
CA ASP A 327 -4.46 16.04 20.42
C ASP A 327 -3.16 15.76 21.18
N ALA A 328 -2.59 14.56 21.01
CA ALA A 328 -1.30 14.19 21.60
C ALA A 328 -0.14 15.09 21.11
N MET A 329 -0.23 15.60 19.89
CA MET A 329 0.75 16.54 19.33
C MET A 329 0.47 18.01 19.71
N GLY A 330 -0.70 18.32 20.28
CA GLY A 330 -1.12 19.68 20.59
C GLY A 330 -1.44 20.54 19.36
N ILE A 331 -1.88 19.92 18.26
CA ILE A 331 -2.19 20.60 17.00
C ILE A 331 -3.68 20.93 16.94
N TYR A 332 -4.04 22.19 17.16
CA TYR A 332 -5.44 22.64 17.30
C TYR A 332 -5.92 23.64 16.23
N HIS A 333 -5.59 23.37 14.95
CA HIS A 333 -6.00 24.23 13.83
C HIS A 333 -7.53 24.30 13.70
N GLU A 334 -8.09 25.51 13.85
CA GLU A 334 -9.52 25.76 14.02
C GLU A 334 -10.40 25.12 12.93
N LYS A 335 -10.08 25.37 11.65
CA LYS A 335 -10.87 24.85 10.53
C LYS A 335 -10.76 23.33 10.40
N ALA A 336 -9.61 22.75 10.73
CA ALA A 336 -9.41 21.31 10.65
C ALA A 336 -10.24 20.60 11.74
N TRP A 337 -10.20 21.10 12.97
CA TRP A 337 -10.99 20.57 14.09
C TRP A 337 -12.49 20.77 13.89
N LYS A 338 -12.91 21.88 13.28
CA LYS A 338 -14.31 22.05 12.87
C LYS A 338 -14.75 20.96 11.89
N GLN A 339 -13.93 20.62 10.90
CA GLN A 339 -14.24 19.52 9.96
C GLN A 339 -14.23 18.15 10.64
N LEU A 340 -13.29 17.91 11.57
CA LEU A 340 -13.27 16.71 12.40
C LEU A 340 -14.56 16.58 13.23
N GLY A 341 -15.04 17.67 13.83
CA GLY A 341 -16.31 17.71 14.54
C GLY A 341 -17.51 17.39 13.63
N VAL A 342 -17.50 17.83 12.36
CA VAL A 342 -18.56 17.49 11.38
C VAL A 342 -18.55 16.00 11.04
N ILE A 343 -17.38 15.40 10.81
CA ILE A 343 -17.31 13.98 10.47
C ILE A 343 -17.64 13.09 11.68
N VAL A 344 -17.22 13.46 12.89
CA VAL A 344 -17.58 12.75 14.14
C VAL A 344 -19.10 12.69 14.28
N GLN A 345 -19.81 13.78 14.01
CA GLN A 345 -21.28 13.79 14.05
C GLN A 345 -21.93 12.87 13.00
N LYS A 346 -21.27 12.65 11.87
CA LYS A 346 -21.82 11.85 10.75
C LYS A 346 -21.50 10.37 10.83
N LYS A 347 -20.32 10.04 11.35
CA LYS A 347 -19.71 8.70 11.27
C LYS A 347 -19.23 8.17 12.62
N GLY A 348 -19.36 8.96 13.69
CA GLY A 348 -18.89 8.57 15.02
C GLY A 348 -19.59 7.33 15.56
N ILE A 349 -20.86 7.10 15.21
CA ILE A 349 -21.60 5.91 15.63
C ILE A 349 -20.95 4.58 15.20
N ASP A 350 -20.14 4.60 14.14
CA ASP A 350 -19.42 3.42 13.66
C ASP A 350 -18.16 3.12 14.48
N LEU A 351 -17.77 3.99 15.42
CA LEU A 351 -16.69 3.74 16.37
C LEU A 351 -17.13 2.77 17.47
N GLU A 352 -16.14 2.16 18.11
CA GLU A 352 -16.36 1.40 19.34
C GLU A 352 -16.69 2.32 20.52
N LEU A 353 -17.35 1.78 21.55
CA LEU A 353 -17.80 2.58 22.71
C LEU A 353 -16.63 3.30 23.38
N GLN A 354 -15.49 2.62 23.54
CA GLN A 354 -14.29 3.21 24.13
C GLN A 354 -13.75 4.39 23.31
N ASP A 355 -13.67 4.22 21.99
CA ASP A 355 -13.17 5.26 21.07
C ASP A 355 -14.09 6.48 21.05
N LEU A 356 -15.41 6.29 21.17
CA LEU A 356 -16.38 7.36 21.33
C LEU A 356 -16.15 8.16 22.62
N ARG A 357 -15.94 7.47 23.75
CA ARG A 357 -15.68 8.12 25.05
C ARG A 357 -14.39 8.93 24.99
N GLU A 358 -13.35 8.36 24.41
CA GLU A 358 -12.08 9.07 24.23
C GLU A 358 -12.23 10.28 23.31
N THR A 359 -12.93 10.13 22.18
CA THR A 359 -13.23 11.24 21.27
C THR A 359 -13.97 12.37 21.98
N TYR A 360 -15.03 12.06 22.75
CA TYR A 360 -15.77 13.04 23.55
C TYR A 360 -14.84 13.80 24.51
N ASN A 361 -14.02 13.06 25.27
CA ASN A 361 -13.10 13.64 26.25
C ASN A 361 -12.05 14.53 25.59
N ILE A 362 -11.55 14.17 24.41
CA ILE A 362 -10.61 14.98 23.63
C ILE A 362 -11.27 16.32 23.25
N PHE A 363 -12.44 16.31 22.60
CA PHE A 363 -13.14 17.53 22.21
C PHE A 363 -13.49 18.44 23.39
N LYS A 364 -13.81 17.84 24.54
CA LYS A 364 -14.08 18.56 25.79
C LYS A 364 -12.81 19.21 26.36
N ARG A 365 -11.73 18.44 26.48
CA ARG A 365 -10.45 18.89 27.05
C ARG A 365 -9.79 19.99 26.22
N ASN A 366 -9.82 19.87 24.90
CA ASN A 366 -9.15 20.83 24.01
C ASN A 366 -10.04 22.01 23.59
N GLY A 367 -11.29 22.06 24.05
CA GLY A 367 -12.20 23.17 23.78
C GLY A 367 -12.63 23.29 22.32
N LYS A 368 -12.51 22.22 21.50
CA LYS A 368 -12.96 22.20 20.10
C LYS A 368 -14.38 21.65 19.92
N GLY A 369 -15.01 21.18 20.99
CA GLY A 369 -16.41 20.76 20.98
C GLY A 369 -17.39 21.94 21.01
N ASN A 370 -18.65 21.64 20.70
CA ASN A 370 -19.79 22.53 20.91
C ASN A 370 -21.02 21.68 21.29
N ASP A 371 -22.10 22.31 21.72
CA ASP A 371 -23.30 21.62 22.23
C ASP A 371 -23.84 20.58 21.25
N ARG A 372 -23.74 20.86 19.94
CA ARG A 372 -24.17 19.92 18.90
C ARG A 372 -23.28 18.69 18.82
N ILE A 373 -21.95 18.87 18.90
CA ILE A 373 -21.00 17.74 18.91
C ILE A 373 -21.23 16.89 20.15
N PHE A 374 -21.34 17.50 21.32
CA PHE A 374 -21.52 16.79 22.58
C PHE A 374 -22.87 16.05 22.63
N GLY A 375 -23.97 16.68 22.24
CA GLY A 375 -25.27 16.02 22.21
C GLY A 375 -25.32 14.82 21.27
N ILE A 376 -24.66 14.89 20.11
CA ILE A 376 -24.58 13.75 19.18
C ILE A 376 -23.69 12.63 19.74
N LEU A 377 -22.53 12.96 20.31
CA LEU A 377 -21.66 11.97 20.92
C LEU A 377 -22.30 11.28 22.12
N GLU A 378 -23.01 12.02 22.99
CA GLU A 378 -23.77 11.47 24.12
C GLU A 378 -24.87 10.53 23.64
N HIS A 379 -25.58 10.89 22.57
CA HIS A 379 -26.55 9.99 21.94
C HIS A 379 -25.89 8.70 21.41
N PHE A 380 -24.74 8.80 20.72
CA PHE A 380 -24.02 7.63 20.23
C PHE A 380 -23.50 6.74 21.36
N LEU A 381 -23.00 7.33 22.45
CA LEU A 381 -22.57 6.61 23.65
C LEU A 381 -23.73 5.82 24.25
N SER A 382 -24.90 6.45 24.46
CA SER A 382 -26.10 5.78 24.96
C SER A 382 -26.52 4.61 24.06
N CYS A 383 -26.55 4.81 22.74
CA CYS A 383 -26.90 3.74 21.80
C CYS A 383 -25.94 2.56 21.86
N LYS A 384 -24.63 2.82 22.01
CA LYS A 384 -23.60 1.77 22.09
C LYS A 384 -23.64 1.04 23.42
N GLU A 385 -23.87 1.75 24.52
CA GLU A 385 -24.07 1.15 25.85
C GLU A 385 -25.31 0.24 25.85
N ASP A 386 -26.41 0.67 25.25
CA ASP A 386 -27.61 -0.16 25.10
C ASP A 386 -27.36 -1.40 24.24
N LEU A 387 -26.59 -1.26 23.14
CA LEU A 387 -26.19 -2.40 22.30
C LEU A 387 -25.29 -3.40 23.04
N GLU A 388 -24.35 -2.95 23.88
CA GLU A 388 -23.52 -3.86 24.68
C GLU A 388 -24.33 -4.59 25.76
N LEU A 389 -25.33 -3.92 26.35
CA LEU A 389 -26.16 -4.49 27.41
C LEU A 389 -27.25 -5.43 26.89
N TYR A 390 -27.91 -5.05 25.80
CA TYR A 390 -29.15 -5.70 25.31
C TYR A 390 -29.06 -6.21 23.87
N GLY A 391 -27.94 -6.00 23.19
CA GLY A 391 -27.76 -6.42 21.81
C GLY A 391 -27.69 -7.94 21.64
N PRO A 392 -27.91 -8.44 20.41
CA PRO A 392 -27.75 -9.85 20.10
C PRO A 392 -26.30 -10.29 20.35
N ARG A 393 -26.14 -11.36 21.13
CA ARG A 393 -24.85 -11.98 21.47
C ARG A 393 -24.35 -12.90 20.38
#